data_AF-Q9P6Q0-F1
#
_entry.id   AF-Q9P6Q0-F1
#
_cell.length_a   1.000
_cell.length_b   1.000
_cell.length_c   1.000
_cell.angle_alpha   90.00
_cell.angle_beta   90.00
_cell.angle_gamma   90.00
#
_symmetry.space_group_name_H-M   'P 1'
#
loop_
_entity.id
_entity.type
_entity.pdbx_description
1 polymer ?
#
loop_
_entity_poly.entity_id
_entity_poly.type
_entity_poly.pdbx_seq_one_letter_code
_entity_poly.pdbx_strand_id
1 'polypeptide(L)'
;MTNSDDDLFSEKSTSSDTQQVQNILELEAKIPDILSSAGKCIEAIQLNNSLEDFRKYSKEFLETVEFISTGLRRQALELEKAEVPVVSLQPKKRYASTPLSNLIFDQSSKLM
;
A
#
# COMPACT_ATOMS: atom_id res chain seq x y z
N MET A 1 -37.09 -15.89 -15.37
CA MET A 1 -36.46 -14.58 -15.19
C MET A 1 -34.96 -14.82 -15.07
N THR A 2 -34.25 -14.50 -16.14
CA THR A 2 -32.78 -14.55 -16.22
C THR A 2 -32.22 -13.34 -15.49
N ASN A 3 -31.64 -13.55 -14.32
CA ASN A 3 -30.53 -12.71 -13.88
C ASN A 3 -29.31 -13.61 -13.95
N SER A 4 -28.65 -13.54 -15.10
CA SER A 4 -27.21 -13.73 -15.13
C SER A 4 -26.66 -12.69 -14.16
N ASP A 5 -26.33 -13.10 -12.94
CA ASP A 5 -25.29 -12.40 -12.20
C ASP A 5 -24.01 -12.66 -12.99
N ASP A 6 -23.88 -11.88 -14.07
CA ASP A 6 -22.68 -11.70 -14.86
C ASP A 6 -21.59 -11.30 -13.89
N ASP A 7 -20.86 -12.33 -13.45
CA ASP A 7 -19.49 -12.32 -12.97
C ASP A 7 -18.97 -10.90 -12.63
N LEU A 8 -19.45 -10.36 -11.50
CA LEU A 8 -19.00 -9.06 -10.99
C LEU A 8 -17.53 -9.12 -10.52
N PHE A 9 -16.95 -10.32 -10.52
CA PHE A 9 -15.54 -10.61 -10.26
C PHE A 9 -14.74 -10.87 -11.55
N SER A 10 -15.37 -10.78 -12.73
CA SER A 10 -14.70 -11.01 -14.03
C SER A 10 -13.74 -9.88 -14.36
N GLU A 11 -12.45 -10.13 -14.12
CA GLU A 11 -11.31 -9.62 -14.87
C GLU A 11 -11.15 -8.10 -15.03
N LYS A 12 -11.75 -7.27 -14.17
CA LYS A 12 -11.40 -5.85 -14.16
C LYS A 12 -10.02 -5.67 -13.51
N SER A 13 -8.99 -5.72 -14.37
CA SER A 13 -7.61 -5.26 -14.23
C SER A 13 -6.58 -6.10 -13.46
N THR A 14 -6.56 -7.43 -13.63
CA THR A 14 -5.41 -8.27 -13.21
C THR A 14 -4.07 -7.78 -13.81
N SER A 15 -4.09 -7.19 -15.00
CA SER A 15 -2.91 -6.63 -15.67
C SER A 15 -2.35 -5.38 -14.97
N SER A 16 -3.20 -4.53 -14.39
CA SER A 16 -2.78 -3.33 -13.65
C SER A 16 -2.08 -3.73 -12.36
N ASP A 17 -2.69 -4.64 -11.60
CA ASP A 17 -2.12 -5.12 -10.33
C ASP A 17 -0.80 -5.84 -10.56
N THR A 18 -0.72 -6.67 -11.61
CA THR A 18 0.53 -7.35 -11.98
C THR A 18 1.63 -6.35 -12.31
N GLN A 19 1.33 -5.28 -13.05
CA GLN A 19 2.30 -4.24 -13.36
C GLN A 19 2.72 -3.46 -12.10
N GLN A 20 1.79 -3.17 -11.19
CA GLN A 20 2.11 -2.48 -9.93
C GLN A 20 3.01 -3.34 -9.04
N VAL A 21 2.72 -4.64 -8.89
CA VAL A 21 3.57 -5.58 -8.17
C VAL A 21 4.95 -5.66 -8.80
N GLN A 22 5.04 -5.74 -10.14
CA GLN A 22 6.33 -5.75 -10.83
C GLN A 22 7.13 -4.47 -10.59
N ASN A 23 6.49 -3.30 -10.61
CA ASN A 23 7.14 -2.03 -10.32
C ASN A 23 7.66 -2.00 -8.87
N ILE A 24 6.89 -2.51 -7.89
CA ILE A 24 7.33 -2.62 -6.50
C ILE A 24 8.58 -3.49 -6.39
N LEU A 25 8.55 -4.67 -7.01
CA LEU A 25 9.69 -5.61 -7.00
C LEU A 25 10.94 -4.98 -7.64
N GLU A 26 10.79 -4.19 -8.70
CA GLU A 26 11.90 -3.48 -9.32
C GLU A 26 12.51 -2.41 -8.39
N LEU A 27 11.68 -1.64 -7.68
CA LEU A 27 12.18 -0.68 -6.69
C LEU A 27 12.89 -1.39 -5.53
N GLU A 28 12.28 -2.46 -5.00
CA GLU A 28 12.85 -3.24 -3.89
C GLU A 28 14.19 -3.88 -4.27
N ALA A 29 14.32 -4.40 -5.49
CA ALA A 29 15.56 -4.98 -5.99
C ALA A 29 16.71 -3.95 -6.07
N LYS A 30 16.39 -2.66 -6.19
CA LYS A 30 17.38 -1.56 -6.24
C LYS A 30 17.78 -1.02 -4.87
N ILE A 31 17.00 -1.26 -3.81
CA ILE A 31 17.33 -0.75 -2.46
C ILE A 31 18.72 -1.23 -1.98
N PRO A 32 19.12 -2.50 -2.15
CA PRO A 32 20.47 -2.95 -1.77
C PRO A 32 21.60 -2.22 -2.49
N ASP A 33 21.37 -1.74 -3.72
CA ASP A 33 22.38 -1.02 -4.51
C ASP A 33 22.76 0.33 -3.85
N ILE A 34 21.86 0.94 -3.06
CA ILE A 34 22.16 2.14 -2.27
C ILE A 34 23.28 1.86 -1.27
N LEU A 35 23.16 0.78 -0.49
CA LEU A 35 24.16 0.45 0.53
C LEU A 35 25.48 0.00 -0.11
N SER A 36 25.40 -0.72 -1.23
CA SER A 36 26.57 -1.14 -2.01
C SER A 36 27.34 0.06 -2.56
N SER A 37 26.68 1.00 -3.23
CA SER A 37 27.31 2.21 -3.78
C SER A 37 27.83 3.15 -2.68
N ALA A 38 27.12 3.29 -1.56
CA ALA A 38 27.60 4.03 -0.40
C ALA A 38 28.87 3.42 0.19
N GLY A 39 28.93 2.09 0.33
CA GLY A 39 30.13 1.37 0.76
C GLY A 39 31.31 1.63 -0.18
N LYS A 40 31.10 1.53 -1.49
CA LYS A 40 32.13 1.83 -2.49
C LYS A 40 32.61 3.28 -2.46
N CYS A 41 31.72 4.25 -2.17
CA CYS A 41 32.13 5.64 -1.95
C CYS A 41 33.12 5.76 -0.77
N ILE A 42 32.83 5.06 0.34
CA ILE A 42 33.68 5.06 1.53
C ILE A 42 35.03 4.40 1.21
N GLU A 43 35.02 3.23 0.56
CA GLU A 43 36.23 2.53 0.14
C GLU A 43 37.09 3.36 -0.82
N ALA A 44 36.45 4.07 -1.77
CA ALA A 44 37.14 4.93 -2.71
C ALA A 44 37.96 6.03 -2.01
N ILE A 45 37.45 6.61 -0.92
CA ILE A 45 38.17 7.62 -0.15
C ILE A 45 39.18 6.97 0.81
N GLN A 46 38.73 5.99 1.60
CA GLN A 46 39.51 5.47 2.74
C GLN A 46 40.62 4.50 2.32
N LEU A 47 40.38 3.68 1.29
CA LEU A 47 41.31 2.64 0.85
C LEU A 47 42.04 3.07 -0.42
N ASN A 48 41.32 3.56 -1.41
CA ASN A 48 41.89 3.84 -2.73
C ASN A 48 42.42 5.27 -2.87
N ASN A 49 42.05 6.16 -1.96
CA ASN A 49 42.37 7.60 -2.01
C ASN A 49 42.07 8.23 -3.38
N SER A 50 40.99 7.78 -4.01
CA SER A 50 40.62 8.05 -5.41
C SER A 50 39.37 8.90 -5.48
N LEU A 51 39.56 10.18 -5.83
CA LEU A 51 38.45 11.10 -6.04
C LEU A 51 37.61 10.74 -7.28
N GLU A 52 38.24 10.13 -8.29
CA GLU A 52 37.55 9.68 -9.49
C GLU A 52 36.57 8.54 -9.19
N ASP A 53 37.02 7.53 -8.44
CA ASP A 53 36.15 6.43 -8.00
C ASP A 53 35.04 6.93 -7.09
N PHE A 54 35.36 7.83 -6.15
CA PHE A 54 34.35 8.45 -5.30
C PHE A 54 33.27 9.15 -6.14
N ARG A 55 33.68 9.95 -7.14
CA ARG A 55 32.72 10.63 -8.03
C ARG A 55 31.86 9.64 -8.79
N LYS A 56 32.44 8.57 -9.32
CA LYS A 56 31.72 7.51 -10.02
C LYS A 56 30.68 6.84 -9.11
N TYR A 57 31.08 6.36 -7.93
CA TYR A 57 30.17 5.68 -7.01
C TYR A 57 29.14 6.62 -6.40
N SER A 58 29.49 7.89 -6.16
CA SER A 58 28.53 8.88 -5.66
C SER A 58 27.44 9.19 -6.69
N LYS A 59 27.80 9.18 -7.99
CA LYS A 59 26.82 9.28 -9.07
C LYS A 59 25.90 8.06 -9.11
N GLU A 60 26.43 6.84 -9.07
CA GLU A 60 25.64 5.60 -9.02
C GLU A 60 24.68 5.59 -7.82
N PHE A 61 25.15 6.04 -6.65
CA PHE A 61 24.35 6.18 -5.44
C PHE A 61 23.17 7.15 -5.65
N LEU A 62 23.46 8.35 -6.14
CA LEU A 62 22.44 9.38 -6.34
C LEU A 62 21.39 8.96 -7.38
N GLU A 63 21.81 8.37 -8.50
CA GLU A 63 20.89 7.86 -9.53
C GLU A 63 19.97 6.77 -8.98
N THR A 64 20.50 5.88 -8.15
CA THR A 64 19.72 4.81 -7.50
C THR A 64 18.70 5.40 -6.51
N VAL A 65 19.12 6.36 -5.68
CA VAL A 65 18.23 7.06 -4.73
C VAL A 65 17.13 7.83 -5.46
N GLU A 66 17.47 8.52 -6.55
CA GLU A 66 16.50 9.26 -7.37
C GLU A 66 15.46 8.32 -7.99
N PHE A 67 15.90 7.19 -8.56
CA PHE A 67 15.01 6.17 -9.12
C PHE A 67 14.04 5.63 -8.07
N ILE A 68 14.54 5.22 -6.91
CA ILE A 68 13.72 4.65 -5.83
C ILE A 68 12.75 5.68 -5.26
N SER A 69 13.22 6.89 -4.95
CA SER A 69 12.36 7.93 -4.38
C SER A 69 11.26 8.37 -5.34
N THR A 70 11.56 8.49 -6.63
CA THR A 70 10.56 8.80 -7.66
C THR A 70 9.53 7.68 -7.80
N GLY A 71 9.98 6.43 -7.80
CA GLY A 71 9.11 5.26 -7.85
C GLY A 71 8.16 5.18 -6.65
N LEU A 72 8.70 5.31 -5.43
CA LEU A 72 7.91 5.30 -4.19
C LEU A 72 6.92 6.46 -4.14
N ARG A 73 7.32 7.65 -4.58
CA ARG A 73 6.42 8.81 -4.67
C ARG A 73 5.26 8.54 -5.62
N ARG A 74 5.53 7.92 -6.77
CA ARG A 74 4.48 7.55 -7.73
C ARG A 74 3.50 6.55 -7.11
N GLN A 75 4.01 5.53 -6.42
CA GLN A 75 3.17 4.54 -5.74
C GLN A 75 2.30 5.17 -4.65
N ALA A 76 2.85 6.10 -3.85
CA ALA A 76 2.08 6.83 -2.85
C ALA A 76 0.93 7.63 -3.49
N LEU A 77 1.19 8.33 -4.60
CA LEU A 77 0.15 9.07 -5.34
C LEU A 77 -0.91 8.15 -5.96
N GLU A 78 -0.55 6.93 -6.38
CA GLU A 78 -1.50 5.94 -6.88
C GLU A 78 -2.41 5.43 -5.76
N LEU A 79 -1.85 5.19 -4.55
CA LEU A 79 -2.62 4.81 -3.36
C LEU A 79 -3.56 5.93 -2.88
N GLU A 80 -3.13 7.20 -2.93
CA GLU A 80 -4.00 8.34 -2.59
C GLU A 80 -5.20 8.47 -3.54
N LYS A 81 -5.03 8.09 -4.82
CA LYS A 81 -6.09 8.11 -5.83
C LYS A 81 -7.02 6.91 -5.76
N ALA A 82 -6.56 5.80 -5.21
CA ALA A 82 -7.44 4.69 -4.87
C ALA A 82 -8.35 5.18 -3.75
N GLU A 83 -9.48 5.79 -4.11
CA GLU A 83 -10.57 6.07 -3.18
C GLU A 83 -10.77 4.79 -2.37
N VAL A 84 -10.46 4.84 -1.07
CA VAL A 84 -10.99 3.87 -0.13
C VAL A 84 -12.48 3.87 -0.42
N PRO A 85 -13.07 2.75 -0.88
CA PRO A 85 -14.50 2.74 -1.03
C PRO A 85 -15.01 3.02 0.38
N VAL A 86 -15.57 4.21 0.56
CA VAL A 86 -16.45 4.50 1.67
C VAL A 86 -17.69 3.68 1.34
N VAL A 87 -17.56 2.35 1.37
CA VAL A 87 -18.68 1.44 1.53
C VAL A 87 -19.34 2.01 2.74
N SER A 88 -20.47 2.66 2.47
CA SER A 88 -21.16 3.47 3.43
C SER A 88 -21.10 2.71 4.74
N LEU A 89 -20.40 3.25 5.73
CA LEU A 89 -20.63 2.89 7.11
C LEU A 89 -22.07 3.36 7.34
N GLN A 90 -23.04 2.63 6.79
CA GLN A 90 -24.41 2.69 7.26
C GLN A 90 -24.19 2.43 8.74
N PRO A 91 -24.46 3.44 9.60
CA PRO A 91 -24.46 3.16 11.01
C PRO A 91 -25.34 1.93 11.10
N LYS A 92 -24.84 0.83 11.69
CA LYS A 92 -25.69 -0.29 12.02
C LYS A 92 -26.75 0.31 12.93
N LYS A 93 -27.84 0.79 12.35
CA LYS A 93 -29.10 1.03 13.00
C LYS A 93 -29.51 -0.39 13.34
N ARG A 94 -28.95 -0.88 14.45
CA ARG A 94 -29.66 -1.83 15.28
C ARG A 94 -30.93 -1.07 15.66
N TYR A 95 -31.91 -1.10 14.77
CA TYR A 95 -33.28 -0.93 15.18
C TYR A 95 -33.47 -2.08 16.16
N ALA A 96 -33.37 -1.78 17.45
CA ALA A 96 -34.03 -2.59 18.44
C ALA A 96 -35.51 -2.55 18.04
N SER A 97 -35.95 -3.55 17.28
CA SER A 97 -37.35 -3.68 16.89
C SER A 97 -38.22 -4.06 18.07
N THR A 98 -37.63 -4.31 19.24
CA THR A 98 -38.34 -4.27 20.51
C THR A 98 -38.40 -2.84 21.03
N PRO A 99 -39.59 -2.20 21.07
CA PRO A 99 -39.74 -0.99 21.85
C PRO A 99 -39.34 -1.31 23.30
N LEU A 100 -38.64 -0.39 23.96
CA LEU A 100 -38.19 -0.51 25.35
C LEU A 100 -39.33 -0.88 26.31
N SER A 101 -40.58 -0.55 25.96
CA SER A 101 -41.78 -0.97 26.68
C SER A 101 -41.87 -2.50 26.85
N ASN A 102 -41.43 -3.28 25.85
CA ASN A 102 -41.52 -4.74 25.89
C ASN A 102 -40.37 -5.37 26.68
N LEU A 103 -39.23 -4.69 26.79
CA LEU A 103 -38.09 -5.15 27.61
C LEU A 103 -38.34 -4.93 29.11
N ILE A 104 -39.10 -3.90 29.49
CA ILE A 104 -39.44 -3.63 30.89
C ILE A 104 -40.55 -4.56 31.37
N PHE A 105 -41.56 -4.85 30.53
CA PHE A 105 -42.67 -5.73 30.93
C PHE A 105 -42.28 -7.21 31.08
N ASP A 106 -41.31 -7.70 30.31
CA ASP A 106 -40.87 -9.10 30.42
C ASP A 106 -40.08 -9.37 31.72
N GLN A 107 -39.40 -8.36 32.29
CA GLN A 107 -38.77 -8.51 33.61
C GLN A 107 -39.78 -8.50 34.76
N SER A 108 -40.86 -7.71 34.70
CA SER A 108 -41.88 -7.71 35.75
C SER A 108 -42.75 -8.98 35.75
N SER A 109 -42.87 -9.65 34.61
CA SER A 109 -43.71 -10.86 34.47
C SER A 109 -43.02 -12.14 34.94
N LYS A 110 -41.70 -12.10 35.18
CA LYS A 110 -40.91 -13.23 35.69
C LYS A 110 -40.67 -13.21 37.20
N LEU A 111 -41.13 -12.15 37.88
CA LEU A 111 -40.97 -11.95 39.32
C LEU A 111 -42.28 -12.05 40.11
N MET A 112 -43.38 -12.46 39.47
CA MET A 112 -44.60 -12.95 40.13
C MET A 112 -44.82 -14.42 39.78
#